data_AF-A0A949FVZ1-F1
#
_entry.id   AF-A0A949FVZ1-F1
#
_cell.length_a   1.000
_cell.length_b   1.000
_cell.length_c   1.000
_cell.angle_alpha   90.00
_cell.angle_beta   90.00
_cell.angle_gamma   90.00
#
_symmetry.space_group_name_H-M   'P 1'
#
loop_
_entity.id
_entity.type
_entity.pdbx_description
1 polymer ?
#
loop_
_entity_poly.entity_id
_entity_poly.type
_entity_poly.pdbx_seq_one_letter_code
_entity_poly.pdbx_strand_id
1 'polypeptide(L)'
;MYKSIQFTLLALGLGGIAASAGAEDLMQIYQQARQADPTLATAGANRGASEAGVGIARAPLLPQLGASLGYSHSDSRSSSISPQPTGNGNYALVPVIGNSHDRSRTAQASLTQTLFNWGDISRLRGARQGARGANANYDAAVQDLIVRTASAYFGVLTAEDQLTFAKSNQKALAKQ
;
A
#
# COMPACT_ATOMS: atom_id res chain seq x y z
N MET A 1 44.69 -26.32 3.53
CA MET A 1 44.35 -24.91 3.21
C MET A 1 43.00 -24.60 3.86
N TYR A 2 43.01 -24.04 5.07
CA TYR A 2 41.80 -23.57 5.74
C TYR A 2 41.62 -22.10 5.42
N LYS A 3 40.42 -21.69 4.97
CA LYS A 3 40.01 -20.28 4.99
C LYS A 3 38.65 -20.19 5.67
N SER A 4 38.71 -19.83 6.94
CA SER A 4 37.60 -19.38 7.78
C SER A 4 37.20 -17.96 7.39
N ILE A 5 35.90 -17.68 7.32
CA ILE A 5 35.37 -16.32 7.21
C ILE A 5 34.54 -16.06 8.46
N GLN A 6 35.01 -15.11 9.26
CA GLN A 6 34.49 -14.76 10.57
C GLN A 6 33.33 -13.76 10.48
N PHE A 7 32.39 -13.93 11.40
CA PHE A 7 31.36 -12.99 11.83
C PHE A 7 32.02 -11.76 12.48
N THR A 8 31.64 -10.53 12.13
CA THR A 8 31.82 -9.37 13.04
C THR A 8 30.82 -8.25 12.77
N LEU A 9 30.12 -7.90 13.84
CA LEU A 9 29.27 -6.73 14.03
C LEU A 9 29.99 -5.43 13.64
N LEU A 10 29.35 -4.61 12.79
CA LEU A 10 29.71 -3.21 12.63
C LEU A 10 28.68 -2.35 13.36
N ALA A 11 28.82 -2.30 14.68
CA ALA A 11 28.29 -1.24 15.51
C ALA A 11 29.42 -0.21 15.65
N LEU A 12 29.41 0.89 14.88
CA LEU A 12 30.22 2.07 15.18
C LEU A 12 29.78 3.22 14.26
N GLY A 13 29.14 4.24 14.84
CA GLY A 13 28.77 5.43 14.07
C GLY A 13 27.76 6.38 14.71
N LEU A 14 27.63 6.44 16.04
CA LEU A 14 26.99 7.59 16.71
C LEU A 14 27.93 8.08 17.82
N GLY A 15 28.82 8.98 17.46
CA GLY A 15 29.70 9.67 18.39
C GLY A 15 30.08 11.02 17.82
N GLY A 16 29.64 12.09 18.49
CA GLY A 16 30.27 13.40 18.40
C GLY A 16 29.60 14.43 17.49
N ILE A 17 28.43 14.92 17.91
CA ILE A 17 28.18 16.37 17.81
C ILE A 17 27.86 16.84 19.23
N ALA A 18 28.91 17.22 19.95
CA ALA A 18 28.79 18.10 21.10
C ALA A 18 28.56 19.51 20.54
N ALA A 19 27.31 19.83 20.21
CA ALA A 19 26.87 21.20 20.01
C ALA A 19 26.22 21.67 21.32
N SER A 20 26.84 22.70 21.91
CA SER A 20 26.31 23.62 22.93
C SER A 20 25.19 23.12 23.85
N ALA A 21 25.58 22.87 25.10
CA ALA A 21 24.71 22.88 26.26
C ALA A 21 23.88 24.18 26.32
N GLY A 22 22.60 24.08 25.97
CA GLY A 22 21.64 25.17 26.07
C GLY A 22 20.37 24.82 25.32
N ALA A 23 19.50 23.99 25.90
CA ALA A 23 18.10 23.86 25.49
C ALA A 23 17.86 23.86 23.95
N GLU A 24 18.60 23.07 23.17
CA GLU A 24 18.06 22.59 21.89
C GLU A 24 16.87 21.72 22.28
N ASP A 25 15.73 22.39 22.16
CA ASP A 25 14.53 22.20 22.94
C ASP A 25 13.99 20.78 22.77
N LEU A 26 13.39 20.17 23.79
CA LEU A 26 12.74 18.85 23.68
C LEU A 26 11.79 18.83 22.46
N MET A 27 11.22 20.00 22.15
CA MET A 27 10.45 20.28 20.95
C MET A 27 11.23 20.07 19.63
N GLN A 28 12.48 20.49 19.54
CA GLN A 28 13.35 20.34 18.37
C GLN A 28 13.72 18.86 18.14
N ILE A 29 14.04 18.13 19.21
CA ILE A 29 14.27 16.67 19.16
C ILE A 29 12.99 15.94 18.73
N TYR A 30 11.82 16.33 19.24
CA TYR A 30 10.54 15.78 18.83
C TYR A 30 10.24 16.04 17.34
N GLN A 31 10.48 17.27 16.84
CA GLN A 31 10.28 17.60 15.43
C GLN A 31 11.19 16.79 14.50
N GLN A 32 12.46 16.61 14.89
CA GLN A 32 13.42 15.80 14.14
C GLN A 32 13.03 14.32 14.19
N ALA A 33 12.65 13.79 15.36
CA ALA A 33 12.20 12.42 15.52
C ALA A 33 10.94 12.14 14.70
N ARG A 34 9.97 13.05 14.68
CA ARG A 34 8.73 12.91 13.89
C ARG A 34 8.98 12.72 12.39
N GLN A 35 10.03 13.33 11.84
CA GLN A 35 10.37 13.20 10.42
C GLN A 35 11.05 11.85 10.09
N ALA A 36 11.75 11.26 11.06
CA ALA A 36 12.55 10.06 10.86
C ALA A 36 11.96 8.78 11.50
N ASP A 37 10.86 8.89 12.25
CA ASP A 37 10.33 7.77 13.03
C ASP A 37 9.61 6.73 12.16
N PRO A 38 10.11 5.47 12.06
CA PRO A 38 9.51 4.45 11.22
C PRO A 38 8.16 3.94 11.75
N THR A 39 7.92 4.02 13.06
CA THR A 39 6.66 3.56 13.67
C THR A 39 5.52 4.51 13.33
N LEU A 40 5.78 5.82 13.39
CA LEU A 40 4.84 6.86 13.00
C LEU A 40 4.59 6.85 11.49
N ALA A 41 5.63 6.65 10.68
CA ALA A 41 5.48 6.53 9.23
C ALA A 41 4.60 5.33 8.84
N THR A 42 4.79 4.18 9.51
CA THR A 42 3.97 2.98 9.31
C THR A 42 2.51 3.23 9.72
N ALA A 43 2.28 3.86 10.88
CA ALA A 43 0.95 4.23 11.32
C ALA A 43 0.26 5.20 10.34
N GLY A 44 1.01 6.16 9.79
CA GLY A 44 0.54 7.09 8.76
C GLY A 44 0.16 6.39 7.46
N ALA A 45 0.97 5.45 6.99
CA ALA A 45 0.67 4.63 5.82
C ALA A 45 -0.60 3.78 6.02
N ASN A 46 -0.74 3.15 7.20
CA ASN A 46 -1.93 2.35 7.55
C ASN A 46 -3.20 3.21 7.64
N ARG A 47 -3.08 4.44 8.17
CA ARG A 47 -4.15 5.43 8.15
C ARG A 47 -4.56 5.77 6.71
N GLY A 48 -3.59 6.12 5.86
CA GLY A 48 -3.86 6.45 4.46
C GLY A 48 -4.50 5.29 3.69
N ALA A 49 -4.06 4.06 3.92
CA ALA A 49 -4.66 2.86 3.33
C ALA A 49 -6.13 2.67 3.79
N SER A 50 -6.40 2.92 5.07
CA SER A 50 -7.76 2.82 5.63
C SER A 50 -8.69 3.92 5.09
N GLU A 51 -8.18 5.15 4.95
CA GLU A 51 -8.91 6.27 4.33
C GLU A 51 -9.21 5.99 2.85
N ALA A 52 -8.26 5.45 2.08
CA ALA A 52 -8.48 5.02 0.71
C ALA A 52 -9.53 3.90 0.62
N GLY A 53 -9.55 2.98 1.60
CA GLY A 53 -10.57 1.94 1.75
C GLY A 53 -12.00 2.51 1.84
N VAL A 54 -12.19 3.69 2.43
CA VAL A 54 -13.49 4.38 2.45
C VAL A 54 -13.92 4.79 1.04
N GLY A 55 -12.97 5.29 0.23
CA GLY A 55 -13.21 5.64 -1.17
C GLY A 55 -13.63 4.42 -1.99
N ILE A 56 -12.89 3.31 -1.84
CA ILE A 56 -13.19 2.05 -2.52
C ILE A 56 -14.58 1.53 -2.11
N ALA A 57 -14.90 1.53 -0.81
CA ALA A 57 -16.20 1.09 -0.32
C ALA A 57 -17.36 1.99 -0.77
N ARG A 58 -17.08 3.25 -1.14
CA ARG A 58 -18.07 4.18 -1.70
C ARG A 58 -18.27 4.00 -3.20
N ALA A 59 -17.26 3.53 -3.93
CA ALA A 59 -17.31 3.37 -5.39
C ALA A 59 -18.56 2.66 -5.93
N PRO A 60 -19.03 1.52 -5.40
CA PRO A 60 -20.22 0.82 -5.92
C PRO A 60 -21.55 1.58 -5.71
N LEU A 61 -21.56 2.60 -4.85
CA LEU A 61 -22.71 3.47 -4.61
C LEU A 61 -22.73 4.68 -5.56
N LEU A 62 -21.70 4.86 -6.38
CA LEU A 62 -21.61 5.91 -7.38
C LEU A 62 -21.95 5.34 -8.77
N PRO A 63 -22.44 6.18 -9.72
CA PRO A 63 -22.58 5.77 -11.10
C PRO A 63 -21.24 5.33 -11.69
N GLN A 64 -21.22 4.16 -12.32
CA GLN A 64 -20.07 3.58 -12.99
C GLN A 64 -20.25 3.75 -14.50
N LEU A 65 -19.29 4.41 -15.15
CA LEU A 65 -19.25 4.57 -16.60
C LEU A 65 -18.18 3.64 -17.18
N GLY A 66 -18.58 2.73 -18.06
CA GLY A 66 -17.68 1.87 -18.82
C GLY A 66 -17.78 2.19 -20.31
N ALA A 67 -16.65 2.13 -21.01
CA ALA A 67 -16.62 2.19 -22.47
C ALA A 67 -15.72 1.07 -23.00
N SER A 68 -16.16 0.42 -24.06
CA SER A 68 -15.40 -0.64 -24.73
C SER A 68 -15.41 -0.41 -26.25
N LEU A 69 -14.27 -0.71 -26.86
CA LEU A 69 -14.08 -0.72 -28.30
C LEU A 69 -13.58 -2.12 -28.67
N GLY A 70 -14.18 -2.71 -29.68
CA GLY A 70 -13.83 -4.03 -30.17
C GLY A 70 -13.63 -4.03 -31.68
N TYR A 71 -12.71 -4.85 -32.13
CA TYR A 71 -12.59 -5.25 -33.52
C TYR A 71 -12.55 -6.77 -33.56
N SER A 72 -13.45 -7.36 -34.34
CA SER A 72 -13.50 -8.80 -34.52
C SER A 72 -13.37 -9.13 -35.99
N HIS A 73 -12.60 -10.17 -36.28
CA HIS A 73 -12.49 -10.75 -37.60
C HIS A 73 -12.72 -12.24 -37.46
N SER A 74 -13.69 -12.77 -38.20
CA SER A 74 -14.05 -14.18 -38.17
C SER A 74 -14.08 -14.75 -39.57
N ASP A 75 -13.38 -15.86 -39.73
CA ASP A 75 -13.34 -16.62 -40.97
C ASP A 75 -13.99 -17.96 -40.70
N SER A 76 -15.08 -18.24 -41.40
CA SER A 76 -15.81 -19.50 -41.23
C SER A 76 -15.88 -20.23 -42.55
N ARG A 77 -15.58 -21.52 -42.49
CA ARG A 77 -15.78 -22.45 -43.60
C ARG A 77 -16.82 -23.46 -43.18
N SER A 78 -17.94 -23.48 -43.89
CA SER A 78 -19.01 -24.45 -43.69
C SER A 78 -19.02 -25.43 -44.86
N SER A 79 -19.23 -26.70 -44.56
CA SER A 79 -19.44 -27.74 -45.57
C SER A 79 -20.71 -28.48 -45.20
N SER A 80 -21.70 -28.46 -46.10
CA SER A 80 -22.94 -29.21 -45.95
C SER A 80 -23.16 -30.09 -47.17
N ILE A 81 -24.04 -31.08 -47.05
CA ILE A 81 -24.47 -31.90 -48.18
C ILE A 81 -25.91 -31.51 -48.46
N SER A 82 -26.20 -31.11 -49.71
CA SER A 82 -27.54 -30.69 -50.12
C SER A 82 -28.02 -31.52 -51.31
N PRO A 83 -29.29 -31.99 -51.34
CA PRO A 83 -29.86 -32.66 -52.50
C PRO A 83 -30.07 -31.65 -53.63
N GLN A 84 -29.49 -31.89 -54.79
CA GLN A 84 -29.65 -31.05 -55.98
C GLN A 84 -30.35 -31.85 -57.09
N PRO A 85 -31.39 -31.30 -57.75
CA PRO A 85 -32.11 -32.01 -58.80
C PRO A 85 -31.22 -32.20 -60.03
N THR A 86 -31.14 -33.42 -60.52
CA THR A 86 -30.51 -33.79 -61.80
C THR A 86 -31.56 -33.61 -62.91
N GLY A 87 -31.15 -33.23 -64.13
CA GLY A 87 -32.05 -32.93 -65.27
C GLY A 87 -33.01 -34.05 -65.71
N ASN A 88 -32.97 -35.20 -65.06
CA ASN A 88 -33.81 -36.38 -65.28
C ASN A 88 -34.86 -36.60 -64.17
N GLY A 89 -35.05 -35.65 -63.24
CA GLY A 89 -36.06 -35.75 -62.17
C GLY A 89 -35.62 -36.49 -60.90
N ASN A 90 -34.36 -36.93 -60.83
CA ASN A 90 -33.74 -37.55 -59.64
C ASN A 90 -32.98 -36.50 -58.80
N TYR A 91 -32.64 -36.82 -57.56
CA TYR A 91 -31.80 -35.96 -56.69
C TYR A 91 -30.44 -36.61 -56.44
N ALA A 92 -29.36 -35.83 -56.57
CA ALA A 92 -28.02 -36.24 -56.17
C ALA A 92 -27.56 -35.44 -54.94
N LEU A 93 -26.86 -36.10 -54.02
CA LEU A 93 -26.25 -35.44 -52.86
C LEU A 93 -24.94 -34.77 -53.31
N VAL A 94 -24.90 -33.44 -53.26
CA VAL A 94 -23.74 -32.65 -53.66
C VAL A 94 -23.14 -31.95 -52.44
N PRO A 95 -21.82 -32.02 -52.22
CA PRO A 95 -21.14 -31.20 -51.21
C PRO A 95 -21.22 -29.72 -51.59
N VAL A 96 -21.74 -28.90 -50.68
CA VAL A 96 -21.78 -27.45 -50.79
C VAL A 96 -20.79 -26.88 -49.77
N ILE A 97 -19.79 -26.15 -50.26
CA ILE A 97 -18.78 -25.49 -49.43
C ILE A 97 -19.05 -24.00 -49.45
N GLY A 98 -19.30 -23.42 -48.28
CA GLY A 98 -19.46 -21.99 -48.08
C GLY A 98 -18.28 -21.43 -47.30
N ASN A 99 -17.76 -20.29 -47.76
CA ASN A 99 -16.78 -19.50 -47.03
C ASN A 99 -17.43 -18.17 -46.64
N SER A 100 -17.34 -17.79 -45.36
CA SER A 100 -17.71 -16.45 -44.89
C SER A 100 -16.51 -15.78 -44.23
N HIS A 101 -16.48 -14.46 -44.38
CA HIS A 101 -15.39 -13.61 -43.93
C HIS A 101 -16.04 -12.36 -43.34
N ASP A 102 -16.06 -12.30 -42.02
CA ASP A 102 -16.78 -11.29 -41.28
C ASP A 102 -15.80 -10.38 -40.55
N ARG A 103 -16.03 -9.07 -40.65
CA ARG A 103 -15.27 -8.05 -39.92
C ARG A 103 -16.26 -7.13 -39.25
N SER A 104 -16.14 -7.00 -37.93
CA SER A 104 -17.00 -6.13 -37.15
C SER A 104 -16.18 -5.20 -36.27
N ARG A 105 -16.67 -3.98 -36.10
CA ARG A 105 -16.18 -3.00 -35.14
C ARG A 105 -17.32 -2.71 -34.18
N THR A 106 -17.05 -2.82 -32.90
CA THR A 106 -18.01 -2.53 -31.86
C THR A 106 -17.51 -1.35 -31.03
N ALA A 107 -18.43 -0.46 -30.69
CA ALA A 107 -18.20 0.60 -29.72
C ALA A 107 -19.40 0.61 -28.80
N GLN A 108 -19.15 0.46 -27.50
CA GLN A 108 -20.21 0.42 -26.49
C GLN A 108 -19.81 1.33 -25.33
N ALA A 109 -20.78 2.08 -24.83
CA ALA A 109 -20.69 2.78 -23.56
C ALA A 109 -21.85 2.34 -22.69
N SER A 110 -21.59 2.12 -21.40
CA SER A 110 -22.60 1.72 -20.42
C SER A 110 -22.46 2.56 -19.15
N LEU A 111 -23.59 3.05 -18.65
CA LEU A 111 -23.68 3.71 -17.35
C LEU A 111 -24.50 2.81 -16.42
N THR A 112 -23.94 2.42 -15.29
CA THR A 112 -24.62 1.59 -14.29
C THR A 112 -24.64 2.31 -12.95
N GLN A 113 -25.82 2.47 -12.36
CA GLN A 113 -25.98 3.10 -11.06
C GLN A 113 -26.82 2.22 -10.14
N THR A 114 -26.29 1.92 -8.96
CA THR A 114 -27.03 1.28 -7.89
C THR A 114 -28.02 2.28 -7.30
N LEU A 115 -29.33 2.03 -7.42
CA LEU A 115 -30.35 2.88 -6.79
C LEU A 115 -30.41 2.66 -5.27
N PHE A 116 -30.32 1.41 -4.83
CA PHE A 116 -30.30 1.07 -3.41
C PHE A 116 -29.65 -0.30 -3.18
N ASN A 117 -28.65 -0.37 -2.29
CA ASN A 117 -28.03 -1.62 -1.86
C ASN A 117 -27.58 -1.50 -0.39
N TRP A 118 -28.23 -2.26 0.49
CA TRP A 118 -27.93 -2.19 1.93
C TRP A 118 -26.59 -2.82 2.30
N GLY A 119 -26.14 -3.82 1.54
CA GLY A 119 -24.82 -4.42 1.71
C GLY A 119 -23.71 -3.41 1.48
N ASP A 120 -23.78 -2.65 0.39
CA ASP A 120 -22.76 -1.64 0.05
C ASP A 120 -22.78 -0.44 1.00
N ILE A 121 -23.97 0.00 1.44
CA ILE A 121 -24.10 1.05 2.47
C ILE A 121 -23.48 0.58 3.79
N SER A 122 -23.69 -0.67 4.16
CA SER A 122 -23.12 -1.24 5.39
C SER A 122 -21.60 -1.41 5.28
N ARG A 123 -21.08 -1.82 4.12
CA ARG A 123 -19.64 -1.85 3.83
C ARG A 123 -19.00 -0.46 3.93
N LEU A 124 -19.63 0.57 3.35
CA LEU A 124 -19.15 1.95 3.46
C LEU A 124 -19.12 2.42 4.92
N ARG A 125 -20.17 2.10 5.71
CA ARG A 125 -20.19 2.41 7.15
C ARG A 125 -19.05 1.69 7.88
N GLY A 126 -18.84 0.40 7.61
CA GLY A 126 -17.74 -0.38 8.17
C GLY A 126 -16.37 0.22 7.84
N ALA A 127 -16.12 0.56 6.57
CA ALA A 127 -14.88 1.19 6.13
C ALA A 127 -14.64 2.54 6.83
N ARG A 128 -15.68 3.37 7.02
CA ARG A 128 -15.57 4.64 7.77
C ARG A 128 -15.20 4.41 9.23
N GLN A 129 -15.76 3.40 9.90
CA GLN A 129 -15.35 3.08 11.27
C GLN A 129 -13.92 2.53 11.31
N GLY A 130 -13.52 1.72 10.33
CA GLY A 130 -12.14 1.27 10.16
C GLY A 130 -11.16 2.44 10.04
N ALA A 131 -11.47 3.43 9.19
CA ALA A 131 -10.66 4.63 9.04
C ALA A 131 -10.58 5.46 10.33
N ARG A 132 -11.67 5.56 11.09
CA ARG A 132 -11.66 6.20 12.42
C ARG A 132 -10.75 5.45 13.41
N GLY A 133 -10.78 4.12 13.40
CA GLY A 133 -9.87 3.30 14.19
C GLY A 133 -8.40 3.52 13.78
N ALA A 134 -8.12 3.60 12.48
CA ALA A 134 -6.77 3.87 11.99
C ALA A 134 -6.28 5.29 12.36
N ASN A 135 -7.17 6.29 12.39
CA ASN A 135 -6.86 7.62 12.90
C ASN A 135 -6.49 7.56 14.39
N ALA A 136 -7.28 6.87 15.21
CA ALA A 136 -6.98 6.71 16.63
C ALA A 136 -5.64 5.98 16.86
N ASN A 137 -5.31 4.97 16.05
CA ASN A 137 -4.02 4.29 16.11
C ASN A 137 -2.85 5.21 15.71
N TYR A 138 -3.05 6.08 14.72
CA TYR A 138 -2.07 7.11 14.37
C TYR A 138 -1.88 8.11 15.52
N ASP A 139 -2.96 8.57 16.13
CA ASP A 139 -2.88 9.48 17.28
C ASP A 139 -2.18 8.83 18.48
N ALA A 140 -2.42 7.53 18.72
CA ALA A 140 -1.70 6.76 19.72
C ALA A 140 -0.19 6.64 19.40
N ALA A 141 0.17 6.42 18.14
CA ALA A 141 1.58 6.38 17.72
C ALA A 141 2.28 7.74 17.87
N VAL A 142 1.55 8.84 17.66
CA VAL A 142 2.06 10.20 17.96
C VAL A 142 2.31 10.37 19.45
N GLN A 143 1.38 9.94 20.31
CA GLN A 143 1.56 10.00 21.75
C GLN A 143 2.73 9.15 22.23
N ASP A 144 2.88 7.94 21.68
CA ASP A 144 4.02 7.06 21.99
C ASP A 144 5.35 7.70 21.58
N LEU A 145 5.41 8.36 20.42
CA LEU A 145 6.60 9.13 20.01
C LEU A 145 6.95 10.23 21.03
N ILE A 146 5.96 10.95 21.55
CA ILE A 146 6.18 11.98 22.59
C ILE A 146 6.79 11.35 23.84
N VAL A 147 6.26 10.22 24.30
CA VAL A 147 6.78 9.52 25.49
C VAL A 147 8.19 9.01 25.25
N ARG A 148 8.46 8.35 24.12
CA ARG A 148 9.79 7.82 23.79
C ARG A 148 10.84 8.92 23.68
N THR A 149 10.50 10.05 23.06
CA THR A 149 11.43 11.19 22.93
C THR A 149 11.73 11.82 24.29
N ALA A 150 10.72 11.98 25.15
CA ALA A 150 10.92 12.47 26.51
C ALA A 150 11.78 11.50 27.35
N SER A 151 11.49 10.20 27.32
CA SER A 151 12.27 9.19 28.06
C SER A 151 13.72 9.11 27.59
N ALA A 152 13.96 9.19 26.27
CA ALA A 152 15.32 9.21 25.72
C ALA A 152 16.10 10.45 26.17
N TYR A 153 15.47 11.63 26.16
CA TYR A 153 16.08 12.87 26.63
C TYR A 153 16.50 12.80 28.11
N PHE A 154 15.59 12.41 29.00
CA PHE A 154 15.92 12.29 30.43
C PHE A 154 16.90 11.15 30.73
N GLY A 155 16.88 10.09 29.92
CA GLY A 155 17.86 9.00 30.00
C GLY A 155 19.29 9.47 29.71
N VAL A 156 19.48 10.29 28.67
CA VAL A 156 20.79 10.89 28.36
C VAL A 156 21.24 11.82 29.48
N LEU A 157 20.36 12.70 29.96
CA LEU A 157 20.69 13.62 31.06
C LEU A 157 21.16 12.88 32.32
N THR A 158 20.47 11.79 32.68
CA THR A 158 20.84 10.96 33.84
C THR A 158 22.19 10.26 33.62
N ALA A 159 22.47 9.78 32.41
CA ALA A 159 23.74 9.14 32.08
C ALA A 159 24.92 10.13 32.13
N GLU A 160 24.71 11.38 31.74
CA GLU A 160 25.70 12.45 31.86
C GLU A 160 26.04 12.77 33.32
N ASP A 161 25.03 12.81 34.19
CA ASP A 161 25.21 12.99 35.64
C ASP A 161 26.02 11.84 36.25
N GLN A 162 25.68 10.60 35.89
CA GLN A 162 26.41 9.41 36.34
C GLN A 162 27.88 9.41 35.87
N LEU A 163 28.13 9.79 34.62
CA LEU A 163 29.48 9.90 34.07
C LEU A 163 30.29 10.98 34.80
N THR A 164 29.67 12.11 35.12
CA THR A 164 30.31 13.20 35.85
C THR A 164 30.69 12.77 37.27
N PHE A 165 29.80 12.07 37.96
CA PHE A 165 30.05 11.49 39.28
C PHE A 165 31.17 10.43 39.26
N ALA A 166 31.18 9.55 38.25
CA ALA A 166 32.25 8.57 38.09
C ALA A 166 33.63 9.23 37.88
N LYS A 167 33.67 10.29 37.04
CA LYS A 167 34.90 11.05 36.78
C LYS A 167 35.40 11.81 38.01
N SER A 168 34.51 12.38 38.81
CA SER A 168 34.91 13.09 40.04
C SER A 168 35.49 12.12 41.07
N ASN A 169 34.89 10.95 41.26
CA ASN A 169 35.41 9.88 42.13
C ASN A 169 36.79 9.38 41.66
N GLN A 170 36.97 9.16 40.35
CA GLN A 170 38.27 8.77 39.80
C GLN A 170 39.35 9.83 40.09
N LYS A 171 39.04 11.12 39.86
CA LYS A 171 39.96 12.22 40.16
C LYS A 171 40.27 12.37 41.64
N ALA A 172 39.31 12.09 42.52
CA ALA A 172 39.51 12.14 43.97
C ALA A 172 40.44 11.01 44.44
N LEU A 173 40.26 9.79 43.92
CA LEU A 173 41.13 8.65 44.17
C LEU A 173 42.55 8.85 43.64
N ALA A 174 42.70 9.47 42.46
CA ALA A 174 44.01 9.74 41.87
C ALA A 174 44.83 10.82 42.61
N LYS A 175 44.23 11.52 43.58
CA LYS A 175 44.89 12.55 44.41
C LYS A 175 45.24 12.07 45.82
N GLN A 176 44.85 10.85 46.19
CA GLN A 176 45.29 10.16 47.41
C GLN A 176 46.55 9.36 47.14
#